data_AF-F2STH4-F1
#
_entry.id   AF-F2STH4-F1
#
_cell.length_a   1.000
_cell.length_b   1.000
_cell.length_c   1.000
_cell.angle_alpha   90.00
_cell.angle_beta   90.00
_cell.angle_gamma   90.00
#
_symmetry.space_group_name_H-M   'P 1'
#
loop_
_entity.id
_entity.type
_entity.pdbx_description
1 polymer ?
#
loop_
_entity_poly.entity_id
_entity_poly.type
_entity_poly.pdbx_seq_one_letter_code
_entity_poly.pdbx_strand_id
1 'polypeptide(L)'
;MFRLSPAKPSSSGTNPKAPPTSAEYDNGLRVEAKNVYMVISSTGLPRQYHWGVLIASNELGGVIFHQTLNGTIWRYTVEFEDITRSTELLVVLKLGEVPDITTEWMDAIKQCVQATEVPGDEFTCRTWALAAVYELANCGFIGMEPSWEIMKKIEDEANDIAMDALFSNQKLVVDSRQCTL
;
A
#
# COMPACT_ATOMS: atom_id res chain seq x y z
N MET A 1 -59.85 -14.61 44.21
CA MET A 1 -59.04 -13.50 43.66
C MET A 1 -57.80 -14.09 43.03
N PHE A 2 -57.73 -14.17 41.71
CA PHE A 2 -56.51 -14.61 40.99
C PHE A 2 -56.00 -13.40 40.20
N ARG A 3 -54.77 -12.95 40.52
CA ARG A 3 -54.10 -11.86 39.82
C ARG A 3 -53.41 -12.41 38.56
N LEU A 4 -53.78 -11.89 37.39
CA LEU A 4 -53.10 -12.12 36.13
C LEU A 4 -51.81 -11.28 36.08
N SER A 5 -50.68 -11.91 35.81
CA SER A 5 -49.41 -11.24 35.53
C SER A 5 -49.41 -10.65 34.10
N PRO A 6 -48.81 -9.48 33.86
CA PRO A 6 -48.76 -8.88 32.53
C PRO A 6 -47.72 -9.57 31.62
N ALA A 7 -48.04 -9.60 30.32
CA ALA A 7 -47.24 -10.19 29.27
C ALA A 7 -45.90 -9.44 29.06
N LYS A 8 -44.85 -10.21 28.79
CA LYS A 8 -43.50 -9.75 28.46
C LYS A 8 -43.48 -9.18 27.02
N PRO A 9 -42.90 -7.98 26.76
CA PRO A 9 -42.81 -7.46 25.41
C PRO A 9 -41.83 -8.29 24.57
N SER A 10 -42.22 -8.56 23.32
CA SER A 10 -41.44 -9.32 22.35
C SER A 10 -40.16 -8.57 21.96
N SER A 11 -39.03 -9.27 21.99
CA SER A 11 -37.73 -8.79 21.54
C SER A 11 -37.79 -8.39 20.06
N SER A 12 -37.42 -7.14 19.77
CA SER A 12 -37.15 -6.65 18.41
C SER A 12 -36.01 -7.47 17.79
N GLY A 13 -36.34 -8.28 16.79
CA GLY A 13 -35.33 -8.93 15.95
C GLY A 13 -34.51 -7.86 15.24
N THR A 14 -33.21 -7.81 15.53
CA THR A 14 -32.25 -7.06 14.75
C THR A 14 -32.13 -7.73 13.39
N ASN A 15 -32.65 -7.07 12.35
CA ASN A 15 -32.32 -7.42 10.97
C ASN A 15 -30.80 -7.46 10.82
N PRO A 16 -30.22 -8.47 10.14
CA PRO A 16 -28.81 -8.44 9.80
C PRO A 16 -28.54 -7.20 8.94
N LYS A 17 -27.69 -6.30 9.46
CA LYS A 17 -27.29 -5.07 8.79
C LYS A 17 -26.69 -5.45 7.44
N ALA A 18 -27.16 -4.82 6.36
CA ALA A 18 -26.60 -5.01 5.03
C ALA A 18 -25.07 -4.81 5.07
N PRO A 19 -24.30 -5.50 4.20
CA PRO A 19 -22.86 -5.28 4.10
C PRO A 19 -22.59 -3.78 3.93
N PRO A 20 -21.56 -3.23 4.60
CA PRO A 20 -21.21 -1.81 4.43
C PRO A 20 -20.96 -1.53 2.96
N THR A 21 -21.53 -0.42 2.47
CA THR A 21 -21.24 0.06 1.12
C THR A 21 -19.76 0.46 1.04
N SER A 22 -19.15 0.41 -0.15
CA SER A 22 -17.71 0.74 -0.35
C SER A 22 -17.32 2.18 0.04
N ALA A 23 -18.30 3.03 0.38
CA ALA A 23 -18.07 4.36 0.94
C ALA A 23 -17.81 4.35 2.46
N GLU A 24 -18.14 3.26 3.16
CA GLU A 24 -17.98 3.11 4.62
C GLU A 24 -16.89 2.11 5.03
N TYR A 25 -16.26 1.43 4.06
CA TYR A 25 -15.21 0.46 4.36
C TYR A 25 -13.90 1.17 4.72
N ASP A 26 -13.41 0.89 5.94
CA ASP A 26 -12.10 1.27 6.47
C ASP A 26 -11.44 -0.01 7.00
N ASN A 27 -10.28 -0.35 6.47
CA ASN A 27 -9.53 -1.53 6.88
C ASN A 27 -8.71 -1.34 8.18
N GLY A 28 -8.76 -0.15 8.79
CA GLY A 28 -8.09 0.20 10.04
C GLY A 28 -6.61 0.52 9.92
N LEU A 29 -6.01 0.39 8.73
CA LEU A 29 -4.60 0.73 8.53
C LEU A 29 -4.39 2.23 8.58
N ARG A 30 -3.23 2.64 9.09
CA ARG A 30 -2.79 4.04 9.11
C ARG A 30 -1.33 4.11 8.73
N VAL A 31 -0.97 5.17 8.02
CA VAL A 31 0.41 5.53 7.68
C VAL A 31 0.76 6.86 8.34
N GLU A 32 2.03 7.24 8.34
CA GLU A 32 2.46 8.57 8.77
C GLU A 32 2.81 9.41 7.55
N ALA A 33 2.43 10.69 7.57
CA ALA A 33 2.75 11.64 6.50
C ALA A 33 4.26 11.79 6.33
N LYS A 34 4.69 12.14 5.11
CA LYS A 34 6.08 12.23 4.65
C LYS A 34 6.84 10.92 4.57
N ASN A 35 6.28 9.79 5.00
CA ASN A 35 6.93 8.50 4.79
C ASN A 35 6.69 7.96 3.39
N VAL A 36 7.66 7.17 2.93
CA VAL A 36 7.63 6.41 1.68
C VAL A 36 7.37 4.95 1.98
N TYR A 37 6.44 4.36 1.25
CA TYR A 37 6.06 2.96 1.44
C TYR A 37 6.07 2.19 0.12
N MET A 38 6.50 0.94 0.16
CA MET A 38 6.11 -0.05 -0.85
C MET A 38 4.70 -0.53 -0.54
N VAL A 39 3.80 -0.46 -1.51
CA VAL A 39 2.41 -0.93 -1.40
C VAL A 39 2.27 -2.21 -2.21
N ILE A 40 1.84 -3.28 -1.53
CA ILE A 40 1.63 -4.60 -2.13
C ILE A 40 0.15 -4.95 -2.05
N SER A 41 -0.47 -5.18 -3.22
CA SER A 41 -1.88 -5.56 -3.34
C SER A 41 -2.04 -6.92 -4.01
N SER A 42 -3.02 -7.69 -3.57
CA SER A 42 -3.37 -8.99 -4.12
C SER A 42 -3.83 -8.88 -5.58
N THR A 43 -3.45 -9.84 -6.41
CA THR A 43 -4.13 -10.11 -7.70
C THR A 43 -4.95 -11.41 -7.64
N GLY A 44 -5.11 -11.99 -6.45
CA GLY A 44 -5.74 -13.29 -6.21
C GLY A 44 -4.77 -14.48 -6.30
N LEU A 45 -3.52 -14.27 -6.68
CA LEU A 45 -2.51 -15.32 -6.81
C LEU A 45 -1.29 -15.05 -5.90
N PRO A 46 -0.80 -16.03 -5.11
CA PRO A 46 0.40 -15.86 -4.29
C PRO A 46 1.63 -15.50 -5.13
N ARG A 47 2.46 -14.58 -4.63
CA ARG A 47 3.67 -14.04 -5.30
C ARG A 47 3.41 -13.36 -6.65
N GLN A 48 2.16 -13.14 -7.01
CA GLN A 48 1.75 -12.33 -8.15
C GLN A 48 0.97 -11.14 -7.59
N TYR A 49 1.69 -10.14 -7.13
CA TYR A 49 1.08 -8.96 -6.51
C TYR A 49 1.16 -7.77 -7.45
N HIS A 50 0.31 -6.78 -7.20
CA HIS A 50 0.49 -5.45 -7.75
C HIS A 50 1.35 -4.63 -6.80
N TRP A 51 2.34 -3.93 -7.35
CA TRP A 51 3.34 -3.17 -6.61
C TRP A 51 3.23 -1.69 -6.96
N GLY A 52 3.37 -0.84 -5.94
CA GLY A 52 3.42 0.61 -6.09
C GLY A 52 4.25 1.27 -5.00
N VAL A 53 4.64 2.52 -5.23
CA VAL A 53 5.37 3.34 -4.26
C VAL A 53 4.45 4.47 -3.82
N LEU A 54 4.16 4.54 -2.52
CA LEU A 54 3.30 5.55 -1.92
C LEU A 54 4.15 6.58 -1.18
N ILE A 55 3.92 7.86 -1.47
CA ILE A 55 4.37 8.97 -0.62
C ILE A 55 3.16 9.45 0.18
N ALA A 56 3.13 9.13 1.47
CA ALA A 56 1.99 9.44 2.31
C ALA A 56 1.91 10.96 2.57
N SER A 57 0.72 11.53 2.37
CA SER A 57 0.46 12.94 2.67
C SER A 57 -0.35 13.14 3.95
N ASN A 58 -1.01 12.08 4.44
CA ASN A 58 -1.74 12.04 5.69
C ASN A 58 -1.86 10.59 6.19
N GLU A 59 -2.63 10.36 7.26
CA GLU A 59 -2.74 9.04 7.88
C GLU A 59 -3.53 7.99 7.09
N LEU A 60 -4.32 8.42 6.11
CA LEU A 60 -5.17 7.56 5.29
C LEU A 60 -4.49 7.16 3.98
N GLY A 61 -3.45 7.88 3.56
CA GLY A 61 -2.79 7.62 2.29
C GLY A 61 -2.04 8.82 1.72
N GLY A 62 -1.98 8.90 0.39
CA GLY A 62 -1.15 9.87 -0.30
C GLY A 62 -1.06 9.63 -1.81
N VAL A 63 0.05 10.05 -2.42
CA VAL A 63 0.26 9.88 -3.87
C VAL A 63 0.95 8.54 -4.11
N ILE A 64 0.29 7.66 -4.88
CA ILE A 64 0.86 6.38 -5.31
C ILE A 64 1.39 6.48 -6.74
N PHE A 65 2.55 5.88 -6.94
CA PHE A 65 3.20 5.70 -8.23
C PHE A 65 3.27 4.22 -8.56
N HIS A 66 2.79 3.82 -9.73
CA HIS A 66 2.76 2.41 -10.11
C HIS A 66 2.65 2.24 -11.62
N GLN A 67 2.99 1.04 -12.09
CA GLN A 67 2.79 0.61 -13.46
C GLN A 67 1.63 -0.36 -13.51
N THR A 68 0.69 -0.15 -14.43
CA THR A 68 -0.42 -1.09 -14.67
C THR A 68 -0.30 -1.70 -16.06
N LEU A 69 -0.54 -3.00 -16.18
CA LEU A 69 -0.57 -3.66 -17.49
C LEU A 69 -1.98 -3.54 -18.07
N ASN A 70 -2.14 -2.74 -19.12
CA ASN A 70 -3.38 -2.62 -19.86
C ASN A 70 -3.25 -3.34 -21.21
N GLY A 71 -3.77 -4.57 -21.26
CA GLY A 71 -3.56 -5.46 -22.39
C GLY A 71 -2.09 -5.88 -22.48
N THR A 72 -1.36 -5.36 -23.46
CA THR A 72 0.07 -5.62 -23.66
C THR A 72 0.95 -4.41 -23.36
N ILE A 73 0.37 -3.30 -22.92
CA ILE A 73 1.09 -2.02 -22.73
C ILE A 73 1.12 -1.69 -21.24
N TRP A 74 2.33 -1.46 -20.73
CA TRP A 74 2.54 -0.90 -19.41
C TRP A 74 2.24 0.60 -19.39
N ARG A 75 1.49 1.04 -18.37
CA ARG A 75 1.11 2.44 -18.19
C ARG A 75 1.53 2.93 -16.82
N TYR A 76 2.37 3.96 -16.83
CA TYR A 76 2.72 4.69 -15.63
C TYR A 76 1.52 5.49 -15.16
N THR A 77 1.15 5.30 -13.89
CA THR A 77 -0.02 5.92 -13.26
C THR A 77 0.43 6.63 -11.99
N VAL A 78 -0.11 7.83 -11.79
CA VAL A 78 0.09 8.66 -10.60
C VAL A 78 -1.28 9.11 -10.13
N GLU A 79 -1.65 8.69 -8.94
CA GLU A 79 -2.97 9.02 -8.39
C GLU A 79 -2.92 9.16 -6.88
N PHE A 80 -3.97 9.74 -6.32
CA PHE A 80 -4.16 9.75 -4.88
C PHE A 80 -4.81 8.43 -4.46
N GLU A 81 -4.18 7.73 -3.53
CA GLU A 81 -4.66 6.47 -2.98
C GLU A 81 -5.02 6.64 -1.51
N ASP A 82 -6.22 6.19 -1.15
CA ASP A 82 -6.67 6.01 0.22
C ASP A 82 -6.54 4.52 0.57
N ILE A 83 -5.44 4.18 1.25
CA ILE A 83 -5.09 2.79 1.55
C ILE A 83 -6.11 2.14 2.46
N THR A 84 -6.90 2.92 3.20
CA THR A 84 -7.91 2.39 4.14
C THR A 84 -9.09 1.74 3.41
N ARG A 85 -9.30 2.14 2.15
CA ARG A 85 -10.43 1.71 1.33
C ARG A 85 -10.12 0.53 0.43
N SER A 86 -8.86 0.13 0.32
CA SER A 86 -8.44 -0.96 -0.54
C SER A 86 -8.79 -2.32 0.08
N THR A 87 -9.56 -3.12 -0.65
CA THR A 87 -9.89 -4.51 -0.26
C THR A 87 -8.76 -5.47 -0.58
N GLU A 88 -8.00 -5.18 -1.65
CA GLU A 88 -6.92 -6.02 -2.16
C GLU A 88 -5.57 -5.75 -1.48
N LEU A 89 -5.44 -4.66 -0.73
CA LEU A 89 -4.21 -4.33 -0.01
C LEU A 89 -3.78 -5.47 0.92
N LEU A 90 -2.50 -5.83 0.86
CA LEU A 90 -1.88 -6.83 1.75
C LEU A 90 -0.89 -6.15 2.69
N VAL A 91 0.04 -5.37 2.14
CA VAL A 91 1.16 -4.80 2.90
C VAL A 91 1.44 -3.37 2.47
N VAL A 92 1.73 -2.52 3.46
CA VAL A 92 2.30 -1.19 3.32
C VAL A 92 3.62 -1.17 4.08
N LEU A 93 4.73 -1.38 3.37
CA LEU A 93 6.07 -1.55 3.94
C LEU A 93 6.81 -0.21 3.94
N LYS A 94 7.10 0.38 5.11
CA LYS A 94 7.82 1.67 5.23
C LYS A 94 9.27 1.51 4.81
N LEU A 95 9.72 2.38 3.91
CA LEU A 95 11.06 2.37 3.31
C LEU A 95 11.93 3.56 3.74
N GLY A 96 11.32 4.65 4.18
CA GLY A 96 12.03 5.86 4.57
C GLY A 96 11.09 7.05 4.70
N GLU A 97 11.65 8.25 4.77
CA GLU A 97 10.92 9.52 4.84
C GLU A 97 11.47 10.54 3.84
N VAL A 98 10.58 11.36 3.29
CA VAL A 98 10.95 12.51 2.46
C VAL A 98 11.07 13.78 3.31
N PRO A 99 11.92 14.75 2.91
CA PRO A 99 12.09 15.99 3.66
C PRO A 99 10.79 16.80 3.82
N ASP A 100 9.94 16.82 2.78
CA ASP A 100 8.66 17.51 2.75
C ASP A 100 7.75 16.94 1.64
N ILE A 101 6.47 17.32 1.66
CA ILE A 101 5.42 16.93 0.69
C ILE A 101 4.77 18.15 0.03
N THR A 102 5.47 19.30 0.01
CA THR A 102 5.03 20.46 -0.76
C THR A 102 4.98 20.14 -2.25
N THR A 103 4.28 20.97 -3.03
CA THR A 103 4.19 20.81 -4.49
C THR A 103 5.57 20.73 -5.15
N GLU A 104 6.53 21.54 -4.72
CA GLU A 104 7.90 21.53 -5.24
C GLU A 104 8.60 20.18 -5.01
N TRP A 105 8.55 19.66 -3.78
CA TRP A 105 9.12 18.35 -3.46
C TRP A 105 8.40 17.22 -4.20
N MET A 106 7.07 17.24 -4.25
CA MET A 106 6.29 16.23 -4.95
C MET A 106 6.53 16.25 -6.46
N ASP A 107 6.77 17.41 -7.07
CA ASP A 107 7.10 17.52 -8.49
C ASP A 107 8.53 17.05 -8.80
N ALA A 108 9.48 17.26 -7.89
CA ALA A 108 10.82 16.69 -7.99
C ALA A 108 10.82 15.16 -7.84
N ILE A 109 10.06 14.63 -6.87
CA ILE A 109 9.85 13.19 -6.67
C ILE A 109 9.21 12.56 -7.91
N LYS A 110 8.14 13.17 -8.45
CA LYS A 110 7.50 12.71 -9.69
C LYS A 110 8.50 12.61 -10.83
N GLN A 111 9.35 13.62 -11.02
CA GLN A 111 10.36 13.62 -12.08
C GLN A 111 11.40 12.52 -11.89
N CYS A 112 11.90 12.31 -10.66
CA CYS A 112 12.85 11.24 -10.35
C CYS A 112 12.24 9.85 -10.60
N VAL A 113 10.99 9.62 -10.16
CA VAL A 113 10.29 8.34 -10.37
C VAL A 113 9.89 8.12 -11.84
N GLN A 114 9.53 9.18 -12.58
CA GLN A 114 9.22 9.09 -14.01
C GLN A 114 10.44 8.75 -14.86
N ALA A 115 11.63 9.19 -14.44
CA ALA A 115 12.89 8.91 -15.11
C ALA A 115 13.47 7.52 -14.78
N THR A 116 12.78 6.71 -13.97
CA THR A 116 13.23 5.38 -13.57
C THR A 116 13.45 4.45 -14.76
N GLU A 117 14.67 3.93 -14.86
CA GLU A 117 15.05 2.87 -15.79
C GLU A 117 15.05 1.52 -15.07
N VAL A 118 14.37 0.54 -15.66
CA VAL A 118 14.33 -0.82 -15.11
C VAL A 118 15.52 -1.61 -15.65
N PRO A 119 16.43 -2.10 -14.80
CA PRO A 119 17.54 -2.93 -15.26
C PRO A 119 17.06 -4.32 -15.72
N GLY A 120 17.75 -4.89 -16.70
CA GLY A 120 17.46 -6.21 -17.25
C GLY A 120 16.35 -6.21 -18.31
N ASP A 121 15.90 -7.40 -18.69
CA ASP A 121 15.04 -7.58 -19.87
C ASP A 121 13.54 -7.65 -19.53
N GLU A 122 13.16 -7.73 -18.24
CA GLU A 122 11.77 -7.93 -17.82
C GLU A 122 11.18 -6.68 -17.14
N PHE A 123 10.21 -6.06 -17.83
CA PHE A 123 9.45 -4.94 -17.27
C PHE A 123 8.13 -5.42 -16.65
N THR A 124 7.96 -5.19 -15.35
CA THR A 124 6.75 -5.46 -14.57
C THR A 124 6.49 -4.34 -13.56
N CYS A 125 5.29 -4.29 -12.96
CA CYS A 125 5.04 -3.38 -11.85
C CYS A 125 6.00 -3.60 -10.67
N ARG A 126 6.38 -4.86 -10.41
CA ARG A 126 7.38 -5.24 -9.40
C ARG A 126 8.76 -4.68 -9.72
N THR A 127 9.30 -5.03 -10.89
CA THR A 127 10.66 -4.60 -11.27
C THR A 127 10.75 -3.09 -11.41
N TRP A 128 9.69 -2.44 -11.88
CA TRP A 128 9.59 -0.98 -11.90
C TRP A 128 9.50 -0.35 -10.52
N ALA A 129 8.70 -0.88 -9.59
CA ALA A 129 8.57 -0.30 -8.25
C ALA A 129 9.90 -0.39 -7.47
N LEU A 130 10.62 -1.51 -7.60
CA LEU A 130 11.96 -1.67 -7.01
C LEU A 130 12.96 -0.67 -7.61
N ALA A 131 12.93 -0.48 -8.94
CA ALA A 131 13.75 0.52 -9.60
C ALA A 131 13.41 1.95 -9.17
N ALA A 132 12.12 2.26 -8.97
CA ALA A 132 11.68 3.57 -8.50
C ALA A 132 12.16 3.85 -7.08
N VAL A 133 12.14 2.85 -6.20
CA VAL A 133 12.69 2.97 -4.84
C VAL A 133 14.20 3.17 -4.88
N TYR A 134 14.92 2.43 -5.74
CA TYR A 134 16.34 2.66 -5.96
C TYR A 134 16.63 4.10 -6.41
N GLU A 135 15.86 4.63 -7.37
CA GLU A 135 16.05 6.00 -7.84
C GLU A 135 15.70 7.04 -6.78
N LEU A 136 14.67 6.82 -5.97
CA LEU A 136 14.38 7.70 -4.82
C LEU A 136 15.55 7.76 -3.83
N ALA A 137 16.20 6.62 -3.57
CA ALA A 137 17.42 6.58 -2.76
C ALA A 137 18.59 7.31 -3.46
N ASN A 138 18.78 7.07 -4.75
CA ASN A 138 19.85 7.65 -5.57
C ASN A 138 19.73 9.18 -5.70
N CYS A 139 18.51 9.69 -5.89
CA CYS A 139 18.18 11.12 -5.88
C CYS A 139 18.29 11.75 -4.47
N GLY A 140 18.50 10.95 -3.42
CA GLY A 140 18.66 11.41 -2.04
C GLY A 140 17.35 11.77 -1.32
N PHE A 141 16.20 11.28 -1.82
CA PHE A 141 14.89 11.64 -1.24
C PHE A 141 14.55 10.89 0.05
N ILE A 142 15.02 9.65 0.22
CA ILE A 142 14.49 8.74 1.26
C ILE A 142 15.53 8.26 2.29
N GLY A 143 16.74 8.85 2.28
CA GLY A 143 17.78 8.56 3.28
C GLY A 143 18.38 7.14 3.23
N MET A 144 18.01 6.33 2.25
CA MET A 144 18.51 4.97 2.04
C MET A 144 19.70 4.97 1.07
N GLU A 145 20.62 4.02 1.22
CA GLU A 145 21.68 3.77 0.24
C GLU A 145 21.09 3.16 -1.06
N PRO A 146 21.39 3.72 -2.25
CA PRO A 146 20.95 3.14 -3.52
C PRO A 146 21.72 1.85 -3.81
N SER A 147 21.12 0.70 -3.48
CA SER A 147 21.73 -0.61 -3.67
C SER A 147 20.74 -1.65 -4.19
N TRP A 148 21.09 -2.31 -5.30
CA TRP A 148 20.30 -3.42 -5.84
C TRP A 148 20.31 -4.66 -4.93
N GLU A 149 21.33 -4.82 -4.09
CA GLU A 149 21.34 -5.86 -3.06
C GLU A 149 20.29 -5.57 -1.97
N ILE A 150 20.12 -4.31 -1.60
CA ILE A 150 19.05 -3.87 -0.69
C ILE A 150 17.68 -4.05 -1.36
N MET A 151 17.54 -3.67 -2.64
CA MET A 151 16.27 -3.84 -3.37
C MET A 151 15.83 -5.30 -3.41
N LYS A 152 16.77 -6.23 -3.63
CA LYS A 152 16.47 -7.67 -3.58
C LYS A 152 15.99 -8.12 -2.20
N LYS A 153 16.61 -7.64 -1.12
CA LYS A 153 16.17 -7.97 0.24
C LYS A 153 14.80 -7.37 0.57
N ILE A 154 14.51 -6.15 0.10
CA ILE A 154 13.19 -5.52 0.20
C ILE A 154 12.15 -6.34 -0.57
N GLU A 155 12.48 -6.80 -1.78
CA GLU A 155 11.60 -7.66 -2.58
C GLU A 155 11.27 -8.97 -1.85
N ASP A 156 12.28 -9.68 -1.34
CA ASP A 156 12.10 -10.93 -0.60
C ASP A 156 11.24 -10.70 0.65
N GLU A 157 11.55 -9.66 1.43
CA GLU A 157 10.80 -9.27 2.63
C GLU A 157 9.34 -8.93 2.33
N ALA A 158 9.09 -8.08 1.33
CA ALA A 158 7.73 -7.71 0.92
C ALA A 158 6.93 -8.92 0.45
N ASN A 159 7.55 -9.83 -0.31
CA ASN A 159 6.88 -11.05 -0.78
C ASN A 159 6.50 -11.98 0.37
N ASP A 160 7.40 -12.19 1.33
CA ASP A 160 7.16 -13.10 2.46
C ASP A 160 6.06 -12.55 3.36
N ILE A 161 6.10 -11.26 3.69
CA ILE A 161 5.05 -10.61 4.49
C ILE A 161 3.70 -10.62 3.74
N ALA A 162 3.70 -10.34 2.43
CA ALA A 162 2.46 -10.35 1.64
C ALA A 162 1.86 -11.76 1.51
N MET A 163 2.71 -12.78 1.42
CA MET A 163 2.28 -14.18 1.45
C MET A 163 1.59 -14.52 2.78
N ASP A 164 2.22 -14.17 3.90
CA ASP A 164 1.65 -14.42 5.23
C ASP A 164 0.34 -13.66 5.45
N ALA A 165 0.29 -12.39 5.01
CA ALA A 165 -0.91 -11.55 5.06
C ALA A 165 -2.06 -12.14 4.23
N LEU A 166 -1.76 -12.64 3.01
CA LEU A 166 -2.75 -13.27 2.13
C LEU A 166 -3.35 -14.53 2.78
N PHE A 167 -2.50 -15.41 3.33
CA PHE A 167 -2.98 -16.66 3.96
C PHE A 167 -3.69 -16.42 5.29
N SER A 168 -3.31 -15.37 6.02
CA SER A 168 -3.91 -15.02 7.32
C SER A 168 -5.12 -14.09 7.17
N ASN A 169 -5.45 -13.66 5.95
CA ASN A 169 -6.47 -12.64 5.64
C ASN A 169 -6.27 -11.36 6.48
N GLN A 170 -5.03 -10.90 6.54
CA GLN A 170 -4.63 -9.68 7.25
C GLN A 170 -4.21 -8.60 6.26
N LYS A 171 -4.23 -7.34 6.74
CA LYS A 171 -3.61 -6.20 6.07
C LYS A 171 -2.63 -5.59 7.05
N LEU A 172 -1.44 -5.24 6.61
CA LEU A 172 -0.33 -4.88 7.49
C LEU A 172 0.33 -3.56 7.06
N VAL A 173 0.69 -2.74 8.05
CA VAL A 173 1.66 -1.64 7.91
C VAL A 173 2.87 -2.02 8.75
N VAL A 174 4.05 -2.09 8.15
CA VAL A 174 5.27 -2.60 8.80
C VAL A 174 6.49 -1.81 8.36
N ASP A 175 7.48 -1.67 9.25
CA ASP A 175 8.76 -1.07 8.91
C ASP A 175 9.67 -2.09 8.22
N SER A 176 10.31 -1.70 7.12
CA SER A 176 11.29 -2.52 6.43
C SER A 176 12.51 -2.75 7.32
N ARG A 177 12.93 -4.02 7.47
CA ARG A 177 14.17 -4.37 8.18
C ARG A 177 15.42 -3.97 7.40
N GLN A 178 15.28 -3.62 6.12
CA GLN A 178 16.41 -3.20 5.28
C GLN A 178 16.68 -1.69 5.36
N CYS A 179 15.73 -0.92 5.91
CA CYS A 179 15.76 0.53 5.92
C CYS A 179 15.95 1.00 7.37
N THR A 180 17.19 0.94 7.87
CA THR A 180 17.54 1.62 9.12
C THR A 180 17.72 3.10 8.84
N LEU A 181 16.82 3.92 9.38
CA LEU A 181 16.99 5.37 9.54
C LEU A 181 18.01 5.66 10.66
#